data_AF-A0A556BEF4-F1
#
_entry.id   AF-A0A556BEF4-F1
#
_cell.length_a   1.000
_cell.length_b   1.000
_cell.length_c   1.000
_cell.angle_alpha   90.00
_cell.angle_beta   90.00
_cell.angle_gamma   90.00
#
_symmetry.space_group_name_H-M   'P 1'
#
loop_
_entity.id
_entity.type
_entity.pdbx_description
1 polymer ?
#
loop_
_entity_poly.entity_id
_entity_poly.type
_entity_poly.pdbx_seq_one_letter_code
_entity_poly.pdbx_strand_id
1 'polypeptide(L)'
;MTKENPSSYKTLQIWIKKGHRMYSYFQASCHNAKNMYNTTNFYIRQVYTGLTQEKELQPLQKEVLDNIHKNIGKMNDTQLLAYQKKLEKEKLKPKEEQKEITCNLFSEPNFEKPYVDYNFLDALFKAMIQNDYRALPKQCSQSIMKGLFQNWKSFFASLKDYKKNPNKYA
;
A
#
# COMPACT_ATOMS: atom_id res chain seq x y z
N MET A 1 -30.01 27.23 -0.80
CA MET A 1 -29.01 27.85 -1.69
C MET A 1 -27.63 27.39 -1.24
N THR A 2 -27.08 26.35 -1.86
CA THR A 2 -25.72 25.84 -1.61
C THR A 2 -24.71 26.77 -2.27
N LYS A 3 -23.80 27.35 -1.48
CA LYS A 3 -22.67 28.15 -1.99
C LYS A 3 -21.66 27.18 -2.61
N GLU A 4 -21.79 26.89 -3.90
CA GLU A 4 -20.68 26.37 -4.68
C GLU A 4 -19.65 27.49 -4.78
N ASN A 5 -18.50 27.30 -4.13
CA ASN A 5 -17.34 28.16 -4.32
C ASN A 5 -16.43 27.39 -5.28
N PRO A 6 -16.47 27.67 -6.60
CA PRO A 6 -15.64 26.94 -7.55
C PRO A 6 -14.22 27.48 -7.38
N SER A 7 -13.43 26.84 -6.52
CA SER A 7 -12.01 27.13 -6.42
C SER A 7 -11.40 26.90 -7.81
N SER A 8 -11.11 27.99 -8.54
CA SER A 8 -10.47 27.89 -9.85
C SER A 8 -8.99 27.60 -9.62
N TYR A 9 -8.62 26.32 -9.58
CA TYR A 9 -7.22 25.93 -9.51
C TYR A 9 -6.54 26.25 -10.85
N LYS A 10 -5.54 27.13 -10.82
CA LYS A 10 -4.64 27.33 -11.96
C LYS A 10 -3.49 26.34 -11.84
N THR A 11 -3.45 25.36 -12.72
CA THR A 11 -2.32 24.42 -12.83
C THR A 11 -1.30 24.99 -13.80
N LEU A 12 -0.05 25.10 -13.37
CA LEU A 12 1.08 25.48 -14.23
C LEU A 12 1.98 24.27 -14.42
N GLN A 13 2.37 24.01 -15.67
CA GLN A 13 3.36 22.99 -16.00
C GLN A 13 4.70 23.66 -16.26
N ILE A 14 5.72 23.29 -15.48
CA ILE A 14 7.08 23.83 -15.62
C ILE A 14 8.01 22.69 -16.03
N TRP A 15 8.73 22.89 -17.14
CA TRP A 15 9.71 21.93 -17.62
C TRP A 15 11.06 22.18 -16.98
N ILE A 16 11.53 21.25 -16.15
CA ILE A 16 12.81 21.36 -15.46
C ILE A 16 13.92 20.80 -16.35
N LYS A 17 14.76 21.69 -16.89
CA LYS A 17 15.95 21.33 -17.69
C LYS A 17 17.14 20.93 -16.81
N LYS A 18 18.12 20.21 -17.38
CA LYS A 18 19.33 19.70 -16.67
C LYS A 18 20.11 20.77 -15.88
N GLY A 19 20.15 22.01 -16.36
CA GLY A 19 20.84 23.11 -15.67
C GLY A 19 20.09 23.72 -14.49
N HIS A 20 18.85 23.31 -14.22
CA HIS A 20 18.07 23.85 -13.09
C HIS A 20 18.55 23.24 -11.76
N ARG A 21 18.69 24.08 -10.71
CA ARG A 21 19.21 23.65 -9.39
C ARG A 21 18.48 22.45 -8.76
N MET A 22 17.19 22.27 -9.05
CA MET A 22 16.37 21.16 -8.53
C MET A 22 16.32 19.95 -9.47
N TYR A 23 17.01 19.97 -10.61
CA TYR A 23 16.93 18.88 -11.59
C TYR A 23 17.34 17.54 -10.98
N SER A 24 18.49 17.50 -10.29
CA SER A 24 18.99 16.29 -9.63
C SER A 24 18.02 15.75 -8.57
N TYR A 25 17.43 16.64 -7.77
CA TYR A 25 16.42 16.29 -6.77
C TYR A 25 15.19 15.62 -7.40
N PHE A 26 14.63 16.21 -8.46
CA PHE A 26 13.46 15.64 -9.13
C PHE A 26 13.81 14.35 -9.87
N GLN A 27 14.99 14.27 -10.48
CA GLN A 27 15.47 13.05 -11.12
C GLN A 27 15.57 11.89 -10.12
N ALA A 28 16.20 12.11 -8.97
CA ALA A 28 16.28 11.14 -7.88
C ALA A 28 14.89 10.76 -7.35
N SER A 29 14.00 11.74 -7.16
CA SER A 29 12.63 11.48 -6.70
C SER A 29 11.84 10.61 -7.69
N CYS A 30 11.94 10.88 -9.00
CA CYS A 30 11.32 10.05 -10.03
C CYS A 30 11.88 8.62 -10.05
N HIS A 31 13.19 8.47 -9.87
CA HIS A 31 13.83 7.16 -9.76
C HIS A 31 13.30 6.38 -8.54
N ASN A 32 13.31 6.99 -7.37
CA ASN A 32 12.82 6.37 -6.13
C ASN A 32 11.31 6.04 -6.23
N ALA A 33 10.53 6.88 -6.91
CA ALA A 33 9.10 6.61 -7.15
C ALA A 33 8.89 5.36 -8.02
N LYS A 34 9.71 5.18 -9.07
CA LYS A 34 9.70 3.98 -9.90
C LYS A 34 10.09 2.75 -9.07
N ASN A 35 11.10 2.86 -8.22
CA ASN A 35 11.52 1.76 -7.35
C ASN A 35 10.41 1.39 -6.36
N MET A 36 9.78 2.36 -5.69
CA MET A 36 8.65 2.11 -4.78
C MET A 36 7.50 1.38 -5.50
N TYR A 37 7.16 1.81 -6.72
CA TYR A 37 6.15 1.15 -7.54
C TYR A 37 6.54 -0.31 -7.85
N ASN A 38 7.79 -0.54 -8.26
CA ASN A 38 8.29 -1.87 -8.60
C ASN A 38 8.38 -2.79 -7.38
N THR A 39 8.90 -2.30 -6.25
CA THR A 39 8.99 -3.04 -4.99
C THR A 39 7.61 -3.44 -4.48
N THR A 40 6.63 -2.53 -4.53
CA THR A 40 5.25 -2.88 -4.14
C THR A 40 4.67 -3.96 -5.06
N ASN A 41 4.86 -3.83 -6.38
CA ASN A 41 4.44 -4.84 -7.35
C ASN A 41 5.13 -6.19 -7.14
N PHE A 42 6.42 -6.16 -6.83
CA PHE A 42 7.21 -7.35 -6.57
C PHE A 42 6.62 -8.12 -5.39
N TYR A 43 6.39 -7.47 -4.25
CA TYR A 43 5.78 -8.11 -3.09
C TYR A 43 4.39 -8.69 -3.39
N ILE A 44 3.53 -7.92 -4.06
CA ILE A 44 2.18 -8.42 -4.46
C ILE A 44 2.31 -9.70 -5.29
N ARG A 45 3.21 -9.71 -6.28
CA ARG A 45 3.39 -10.85 -7.19
C ARG A 45 4.04 -12.05 -6.50
N GLN A 46 5.07 -11.84 -5.69
CA GLN A 46 5.77 -12.94 -5.00
C GLN A 46 4.84 -13.64 -4.02
N VAL A 47 4.05 -12.89 -3.24
CA VAL A 47 3.05 -13.46 -2.33
C VAL A 47 1.98 -14.22 -3.12
N TYR A 48 1.38 -13.57 -4.12
CA TYR A 48 0.30 -14.18 -4.89
C TYR A 48 0.77 -15.47 -5.58
N THR A 49 1.83 -15.38 -6.37
CA THR A 49 2.34 -16.55 -7.12
C THR A 49 2.88 -17.63 -6.21
N GLY A 50 3.57 -17.28 -5.10
CA GLY A 50 4.08 -18.27 -4.14
C GLY A 50 2.96 -19.05 -3.47
N LEU A 51 1.80 -18.44 -3.23
CA LEU A 51 0.68 -19.07 -2.53
C LEU A 51 -0.41 -19.62 -3.45
N THR A 52 -0.33 -19.42 -4.78
CA THR A 52 -1.31 -19.97 -5.73
C THR A 52 -0.73 -20.98 -6.71
N GLN A 53 0.59 -21.06 -6.85
CA GLN A 53 1.21 -22.04 -7.73
C GLN A 53 1.32 -23.41 -7.06
N GLU A 54 1.33 -24.47 -7.85
CA GLU A 54 1.53 -25.85 -7.39
C GLU A 54 3.02 -26.25 -7.31
N LYS A 55 3.90 -25.38 -7.82
CA LYS A 55 5.35 -25.61 -7.87
C LYS A 55 6.00 -25.24 -6.53
N GLU A 56 7.17 -25.82 -6.28
CA GLU A 56 8.01 -25.41 -5.16
C GLU A 56 8.30 -23.90 -5.20
N LEU A 57 8.36 -23.30 -4.00
CA LEU A 57 8.66 -21.88 -3.86
C LEU A 57 10.06 -21.56 -4.39
N GLN A 58 10.11 -20.58 -5.29
CA GLN A 58 11.35 -19.98 -5.76
C GLN A 58 12.02 -19.20 -4.63
N PRO A 59 13.35 -18.99 -4.69
CA PRO A 59 14.09 -18.29 -3.63
C PRO A 59 13.51 -16.92 -3.27
N LEU A 60 13.09 -16.12 -4.26
CA LEU A 60 12.50 -14.80 -4.03
C LEU A 60 11.11 -14.85 -3.41
N GLN A 61 10.33 -15.91 -3.68
CA GLN A 61 9.03 -16.11 -3.05
C GLN A 61 9.23 -16.47 -1.57
N LYS A 62 10.19 -17.37 -1.28
CA LYS A 62 10.58 -17.70 0.10
C LYS A 62 11.05 -16.46 0.84
N GLU A 63 11.95 -15.68 0.25
CA GLU A 63 12.47 -14.44 0.85
C GLU A 63 11.34 -13.45 1.22
N VAL A 64 10.37 -13.26 0.34
CA VAL A 64 9.24 -12.36 0.62
C VAL A 64 8.34 -12.90 1.74
N LEU A 65 8.05 -14.20 1.75
CA LEU A 65 7.25 -14.83 2.80
C LEU A 65 7.98 -14.83 4.15
N ASP A 66 9.29 -15.09 4.17
CA ASP A 66 10.13 -15.02 5.36
C ASP A 66 10.19 -13.60 5.90
N ASN A 67 10.29 -12.59 5.03
CA ASN A 67 10.22 -11.18 5.42
C ASN A 67 8.87 -10.84 6.06
N ILE A 68 7.77 -11.40 5.57
CA ILE A 68 6.44 -11.23 6.18
C ILE A 68 6.41 -11.88 7.56
N HIS A 69 6.76 -13.16 7.64
CA HIS A 69 6.76 -13.94 8.88
C HIS A 69 7.61 -13.26 9.97
N LYS A 70 8.82 -12.80 9.62
CA LYS A 70 9.73 -12.12 10.54
C LYS A 70 9.19 -10.79 11.10
N ASN A 71 8.30 -10.12 10.37
CA ASN A 71 7.84 -8.77 10.72
C ASN A 71 6.37 -8.71 11.16
N ILE A 72 5.60 -9.79 11.05
CA ILE A 72 4.17 -9.82 11.42
C ILE A 72 3.96 -9.45 12.90
N GLY A 73 4.84 -9.93 13.78
CA GLY A 73 4.83 -9.57 15.21
C GLY A 73 4.95 -8.07 15.42
N LYS A 74 5.98 -7.44 14.83
CA LYS A 74 6.20 -5.98 14.92
C LYS A 74 5.05 -5.16 14.36
N MET A 75 4.43 -5.64 13.27
CA MET A 75 3.24 -5.01 12.69
C MET A 75 2.10 -5.03 13.71
N ASN A 76 1.85 -6.18 14.34
CA ASN A 76 0.78 -6.35 15.32
C ASN A 76 1.05 -5.63 16.64
N ASP A 77 2.31 -5.54 17.10
CA ASP A 77 2.70 -4.72 18.26
C ASP A 77 2.31 -3.25 18.05
N THR A 78 2.52 -2.74 16.83
CA THR A 78 2.13 -1.37 16.46
C THR A 78 0.61 -1.20 16.49
N GLN A 79 -0.14 -2.20 16.02
CA GLN A 79 -1.62 -2.19 16.04
C GLN A 79 -2.16 -2.24 17.47
N LEU A 80 -1.57 -3.08 18.33
CA LEU A 80 -1.93 -3.20 19.74
C LEU A 80 -1.66 -1.90 20.50
N LEU A 81 -0.50 -1.28 20.28
CA LEU A 81 -0.18 0.01 20.88
C LEU A 81 -1.18 1.09 20.46
N ALA A 82 -1.52 1.15 19.17
CA ALA A 82 -2.51 2.10 18.67
C ALA A 82 -3.91 1.82 19.23
N TYR A 83 -4.26 0.55 19.40
CA TYR A 83 -5.52 0.11 20.00
C TYR A 83 -5.63 0.49 21.48
N GLN A 84 -4.60 0.22 22.28
CA GLN A 84 -4.54 0.58 23.70
C GLN A 84 -4.75 2.09 23.90
N LYS A 85 -4.05 2.91 23.11
CA LYS A 85 -4.20 4.37 23.14
C LYS A 85 -5.62 4.84 22.79
N LYS A 86 -6.31 4.12 21.90
CA LYS A 86 -7.71 4.42 21.56
C LYS A 86 -8.66 4.00 22.69
N LEU A 87 -8.45 2.82 23.27
CA LEU A 87 -9.22 2.36 24.43
C LEU A 87 -9.11 3.31 25.61
N GLU A 88 -7.92 3.79 25.93
CA GLU A 88 -7.71 4.76 27.01
C GLU A 88 -8.50 6.05 26.78
N LYS A 89 -8.47 6.56 25.54
CA LYS A 89 -9.25 7.75 25.16
C LYS A 89 -10.76 7.51 25.21
N GLU A 90 -11.21 6.32 24.87
CA GLU A 90 -12.63 5.97 24.89
C GLU A 90 -13.15 5.83 26.33
N LYS A 91 -12.35 5.25 27.23
CA LYS A 91 -12.67 5.14 28.66
C LYS A 91 -12.89 6.49 29.35
N LEU A 92 -12.33 7.57 28.80
CA LEU A 92 -12.52 8.93 29.30
C LEU A 92 -13.87 9.53 28.90
N LYS A 93 -14.58 8.95 27.93
CA LYS A 93 -15.89 9.45 27.48
C LYS A 93 -17.02 9.01 28.41
N PRO A 94 -18.13 9.76 28.48
CA PRO A 94 -19.34 9.34 29.17
C PRO A 94 -19.81 7.96 28.70
N LYS A 95 -20.33 7.14 29.62
CA LYS A 95 -20.73 5.74 29.32
C LYS A 95 -21.75 5.64 28.18
N GLU A 96 -22.62 6.64 28.00
CA GLU A 96 -23.61 6.66 26.92
C GLU A 96 -22.98 6.86 25.52
N GLU A 97 -21.78 7.43 25.44
CA GLU A 97 -21.08 7.73 24.18
C GLU A 97 -19.97 6.73 23.82
N GLN A 98 -19.66 5.80 24.74
CA GLN A 98 -18.59 4.83 24.54
C GLN A 98 -18.94 3.86 23.42
N LYS A 99 -17.99 3.70 22.48
CA LYS A 99 -18.11 2.76 21.36
C LYS A 99 -17.25 1.54 21.59
N GLU A 100 -17.71 0.40 21.07
CA GLU A 100 -16.87 -0.78 20.97
C GLU A 100 -15.70 -0.49 20.01
N ILE A 101 -14.48 -0.73 20.49
CA ILE A 101 -13.27 -0.56 19.69
C ILE A 101 -12.71 -1.95 19.41
N THR A 102 -12.51 -2.25 18.13
CA THR A 102 -11.88 -3.49 17.67
C THR A 102 -10.41 -3.29 17.37
N CYS A 103 -9.60 -4.32 17.66
CA CYS A 103 -8.21 -4.38 17.27
C CYS A 103 -8.07 -5.23 16.00
N ASN A 104 -7.77 -4.59 14.87
CA ASN A 104 -7.55 -5.30 13.61
C ASN A 104 -6.08 -5.69 13.48
N LEU A 105 -5.77 -6.92 13.90
CA LEU A 105 -4.46 -7.53 13.73
C LEU A 105 -4.28 -8.07 12.32
N PHE A 106 -3.04 -8.07 11.86
CA PHE A 106 -2.64 -8.68 10.61
C PHE A 106 -2.40 -10.18 10.81
N SER A 107 -2.80 -10.96 9.81
CA SER A 107 -2.47 -12.37 9.68
C SER A 107 -1.57 -12.57 8.46
N GLU A 108 -0.74 -13.60 8.48
CA GLU A 108 0.06 -13.97 7.31
C GLU A 108 -0.85 -14.39 6.13
N PRO A 109 -0.48 -14.03 4.89
CA PRO A 109 -1.17 -14.55 3.71
C PRO A 109 -0.93 -16.06 3.59
N ASN A 110 -1.93 -16.78 3.09
CA ASN A 110 -1.89 -18.24 2.95
C ASN A 110 -2.61 -18.66 1.66
N PHE A 111 -2.70 -19.97 1.41
CA PHE A 111 -3.31 -20.52 0.20
C PHE A 111 -4.79 -20.13 0.03
N GLU A 112 -5.55 -19.91 1.11
CA GLU A 112 -6.94 -19.45 1.04
C GLU A 112 -7.04 -17.94 0.78
N LYS A 113 -6.12 -17.16 1.36
CA LYS A 113 -6.05 -15.70 1.23
C LYS A 113 -4.65 -15.29 0.72
N PRO A 114 -4.33 -15.54 -0.56
CA PRO A 114 -2.99 -15.31 -1.13
C PRO A 114 -2.78 -13.84 -1.53
N TYR A 115 -3.38 -12.91 -0.80
CA TYR A 115 -3.38 -11.50 -1.15
C TYR A 115 -2.95 -10.65 0.04
N VAL A 116 -2.17 -9.62 -0.26
CA VAL A 116 -1.81 -8.55 0.67
C VAL A 116 -2.49 -7.27 0.21
N ASP A 117 -3.10 -6.55 1.14
CA ASP A 117 -3.73 -5.26 0.85
C ASP A 117 -2.76 -4.08 1.08
N TYR A 118 -3.24 -2.88 0.79
CA TYR A 118 -2.47 -1.66 0.99
C TYR A 118 -2.02 -1.49 2.45
N ASN A 119 -2.91 -1.72 3.41
CA ASN A 119 -2.60 -1.51 4.82
C ASN A 119 -1.54 -2.50 5.31
N PHE A 120 -1.63 -3.73 4.83
CA PHE A 120 -0.66 -4.79 5.11
C PHE A 120 0.74 -4.39 4.61
N LEU A 121 0.89 -4.05 3.32
CA LEU A 121 2.20 -3.68 2.78
C LEU A 121 2.73 -2.36 3.34
N ASP A 122 1.86 -1.38 3.62
CA ASP A 122 2.25 -0.12 4.26
C ASP A 122 2.74 -0.35 5.71
N ALA A 123 2.16 -1.31 6.43
CA ALA A 123 2.64 -1.71 7.75
C ALA A 123 3.95 -2.53 7.67
N LEU A 124 4.03 -3.48 6.74
CA LEU A 124 5.22 -4.31 6.51
C LEU A 124 6.44 -3.45 6.17
N PHE A 125 6.33 -2.56 5.17
CA PHE A 125 7.45 -1.71 4.73
C PHE A 125 7.94 -0.75 5.82
N LYS A 126 7.04 -0.31 6.72
CA LYS A 126 7.47 0.44 7.92
C LYS A 126 8.22 -0.42 8.90
N ALA A 127 7.70 -1.62 9.20
CA ALA A 127 8.24 -2.55 10.19
C ALA A 127 9.64 -3.06 9.80
N MET A 128 9.83 -3.39 8.52
CA MET A 128 11.11 -3.87 8.00
C MET A 128 12.06 -2.75 7.56
N ILE A 129 11.65 -1.48 7.68
CA ILE A 129 12.42 -0.31 7.26
C ILE A 129 12.84 -0.44 5.78
N GLN A 130 11.87 -0.70 4.90
CA GLN A 130 12.15 -0.98 3.50
C GLN A 130 12.78 0.25 2.81
N ASN A 131 13.87 0.04 2.08
CA ASN A 131 14.71 1.10 1.53
C ASN A 131 13.95 2.05 0.58
N ASP A 132 13.22 1.53 -0.40
CA ASP A 132 12.49 2.36 -1.37
C ASP A 132 11.36 3.15 -0.71
N TYR A 133 10.70 2.56 0.28
CA TYR A 133 9.67 3.21 1.08
C TYR A 133 10.23 4.39 1.88
N ARG A 134 11.46 4.28 2.37
CA ARG A 134 12.19 5.32 3.11
C ARG A 134 12.91 6.32 2.20
N ALA A 135 13.14 5.99 0.93
CA ALA A 135 13.82 6.83 -0.04
C ALA A 135 12.98 8.03 -0.54
N LEU A 136 11.70 8.08 -0.15
CA LEU A 136 10.78 9.17 -0.43
C LEU A 136 10.12 9.68 0.86
N PRO A 137 9.58 10.91 0.87
CA PRO A 137 8.66 11.32 1.91
C PRO A 137 7.52 10.30 2.03
N LYS A 138 7.19 9.92 3.27
CA LYS A 138 6.20 8.85 3.55
C LYS A 138 4.89 9.03 2.78
N GLN A 139 4.39 10.26 2.67
CA GLN A 139 3.17 10.58 1.92
C GLN A 139 3.28 10.24 0.44
N CYS A 140 4.44 10.46 -0.18
CA CYS A 140 4.71 10.12 -1.56
C CYS A 140 4.72 8.60 -1.75
N SER A 141 5.43 7.84 -0.91
CA SER A 141 5.44 6.38 -0.94
C SER A 141 4.03 5.80 -0.83
N GLN A 142 3.26 6.31 0.13
CA GLN A 142 1.88 5.90 0.35
C GLN A 142 0.96 6.22 -0.84
N SER A 143 1.12 7.40 -1.46
CA SER A 143 0.36 7.78 -2.66
C SER A 143 0.65 6.85 -3.85
N ILE A 144 1.93 6.54 -4.07
CA ILE A 144 2.37 5.62 -5.14
C ILE A 144 1.76 4.23 -4.92
N MET A 145 1.86 3.70 -3.69
CA MET A 145 1.27 2.41 -3.34
C MET A 145 -0.24 2.41 -3.56
N LYS A 146 -0.97 3.44 -3.10
CA LYS A 146 -2.42 3.55 -3.31
C LYS A 146 -2.80 3.54 -4.80
N GLY A 147 -2.07 4.30 -5.62
CA GLY A 147 -2.26 4.32 -7.07
C GLY A 147 -2.07 2.94 -7.68
N LEU A 148 -1.04 2.20 -7.24
CA LEU A 148 -0.81 0.83 -7.69
C LEU A 148 -1.94 -0.12 -7.27
N PHE A 149 -2.40 -0.08 -6.02
CA PHE A 149 -3.50 -0.92 -5.55
C PHE A 149 -4.80 -0.63 -6.30
N GLN A 150 -5.06 0.64 -6.64
CA GLN A 150 -6.18 1.00 -7.49
C GLN A 150 -6.05 0.41 -8.90
N ASN A 151 -4.84 0.40 -9.48
CA ASN A 151 -4.58 -0.22 -10.77
C ASN A 151 -4.82 -1.73 -10.74
N TRP A 152 -4.38 -2.44 -9.69
CA TRP A 152 -4.67 -3.86 -9.50
C TRP A 152 -6.19 -4.13 -9.38
N LYS A 153 -6.91 -3.32 -8.62
CA LYS A 153 -8.37 -3.41 -8.50
C LYS A 153 -9.05 -3.25 -9.86
N SER A 154 -8.64 -2.24 -10.64
CA SER A 154 -9.14 -2.01 -12.00
C SER A 154 -8.81 -3.17 -12.93
N PHE A 155 -7.58 -3.70 -12.88
CA PHE A 155 -7.15 -4.85 -13.68
C PHE A 155 -8.02 -6.09 -13.42
N PHE A 156 -8.24 -6.46 -12.16
CA PHE A 156 -9.09 -7.61 -11.82
C PHE A 156 -10.56 -7.38 -12.19
N ALA A 157 -11.05 -6.14 -12.11
CA ALA A 157 -12.39 -5.79 -12.55
C ALA A 157 -12.53 -5.97 -14.08
N SER A 158 -11.57 -5.47 -14.86
CA SER A 158 -11.54 -5.63 -16.31
C SER A 158 -11.43 -7.09 -16.73
N LEU A 159 -10.63 -7.91 -16.04
CA LEU A 159 -10.57 -9.35 -16.31
C LEU A 159 -11.92 -10.06 -16.06
N LYS A 160 -12.63 -9.69 -14.99
CA LYS A 160 -13.97 -10.24 -14.71
C LYS A 160 -14.99 -9.81 -15.76
N ASP A 161 -14.94 -8.57 -16.21
CA ASP A 161 -15.83 -8.06 -17.24
C ASP A 161 -15.54 -8.69 -18.60
N TYR A 162 -14.27 -8.81 -19.00
CA TYR A 162 -13.86 -9.49 -20.23
C TYR A 162 -14.36 -10.94 -20.28
N LYS A 163 -14.27 -11.68 -19.16
CA LYS A 163 -14.80 -13.06 -19.08
C LYS A 163 -16.31 -13.16 -19.34
N LYS A 164 -17.07 -12.09 -19.05
CA LYS A 164 -18.52 -12.03 -19.30
C LYS A 164 -18.86 -11.45 -20.67
N ASN A 165 -18.07 -10.47 -21.11
CA ASN A 165 -18.31 -9.66 -22.31
C ASN A 165 -17.04 -9.59 -23.18
N PRO A 166 -16.60 -10.69 -23.83
CA PRO A 166 -15.35 -10.71 -24.59
C PRO A 166 -15.32 -9.67 -25.72
N ASN A 167 -16.47 -9.43 -26.37
CA ASN A 167 -16.59 -8.53 -27.52
C ASN A 167 -16.50 -7.03 -27.18
N LYS A 168 -16.53 -6.65 -25.89
CA LYS A 168 -16.47 -5.23 -25.46
C LYS A 168 -15.06 -4.63 -25.59
N TYR A 169 -14.05 -5.48 -25.71
CA TYR A 169 -12.62 -5.12 -25.70
C TYR A 169 -11.92 -5.40 -27.04
N ALA A 170 -12.70 -5.71 -28.09
CA ALA A 170 -12.22 -5.91 -29.46
C ALA A 170 -12.04 -4.57 -30.18
#